data_AF-A0A382Q6X1-F1
#
_entry.id   AF-A0A382Q6X1-F1
#
_cell.length_a   1.000
_cell.length_b   1.000
_cell.length_c   1.000
_cell.angle_alpha   90.00
_cell.angle_beta   90.00
_cell.angle_gamma   90.00
#
_symmetry.space_group_name_H-M   'P 1'
#
loop_
_entity.id
_entity.type
_entity.pdbx_description
1 polymer ?
#
loop_
_entity_poly.entity_id
_entity_poly.type
_entity_poly.pdbx_seq_one_letter_code
_entity_poly.pdbx_strand_id
1 'polypeptide(L)'
;MNSRLYKGKRIRRFFLLVICAAGFLAGGWVGPAYAAPKKHIIKFSTLAPEGSSWMNEMRLLAKETKEATEGNLVFKFYPGGVSGDEKDVIRKMRIGQLHGAGFTGVGLGEILP
;
A
#
# COMPACT_ATOMS: atom_id res chain seq x y z
N MET A 1 43.30 -24.16 -34.85
CA MET A 1 42.27 -24.03 -33.79
C MET A 1 40.97 -23.55 -34.43
N ASN A 2 39.85 -24.18 -34.07
CA ASN A 2 38.67 -24.44 -34.91
C ASN A 2 37.79 -23.20 -35.25
N SER A 3 37.69 -22.80 -36.53
CA SER A 3 36.86 -21.68 -37.02
C SER A 3 35.36 -21.98 -37.14
N ARG A 4 34.94 -23.23 -36.85
CA ARG A 4 33.52 -23.66 -36.92
C ARG A 4 32.64 -23.15 -35.78
N LEU A 5 33.22 -22.64 -34.67
CA LEU A 5 32.47 -22.25 -33.47
C LEU A 5 31.97 -20.80 -33.43
N TYR A 6 32.40 -19.92 -34.35
CA TYR A 6 32.05 -18.49 -34.32
C TYR A 6 30.86 -18.10 -35.22
N LYS A 7 30.49 -18.93 -36.22
CA LYS A 7 29.34 -18.65 -37.12
C LYS A 7 27.97 -18.74 -36.41
N GLY A 8 27.80 -19.64 -35.44
CA GLY A 8 26.50 -19.90 -34.78
C GLY A 8 26.01 -18.79 -33.84
N LYS A 9 26.90 -17.97 -33.26
CA LYS A 9 26.51 -16.89 -32.33
C LYS A 9 26.01 -15.61 -33.03
N ARG A 10 26.41 -15.36 -34.29
CA ARG A 10 25.95 -14.19 -35.06
C ARG A 10 24.52 -14.37 -35.59
N ILE A 11 24.17 -15.59 -35.99
CA ILE A 11 22.82 -15.92 -36.51
C ILE A 11 21.77 -15.90 -35.39
N ARG A 12 22.11 -16.37 -34.17
CA ARG A 12 21.23 -16.26 -32.98
C ARG A 12 20.99 -14.80 -32.54
N ARG A 13 21.97 -13.90 -32.71
CA ARG A 13 21.83 -12.47 -32.37
C ARG A 13 20.97 -11.69 -33.37
N PHE A 14 21.01 -12.09 -34.65
CA PHE A 14 20.14 -11.49 -35.67
C PHE A 14 18.67 -11.95 -35.53
N PHE A 15 18.44 -13.22 -35.24
CA PHE A 15 17.08 -13.74 -35.02
C PHE A 15 16.39 -13.15 -33.78
N LEU A 16 17.15 -12.83 -32.71
CA LEU A 16 16.60 -12.25 -31.49
C LEU A 16 16.18 -10.77 -31.64
N LEU A 17 16.86 -10.01 -32.51
CA LEU A 17 16.54 -8.58 -32.76
C LEU A 17 15.32 -8.40 -33.67
N VAL A 18 15.08 -9.33 -34.60
CA VAL A 18 13.93 -9.27 -35.52
C VAL A 18 12.61 -9.59 -34.80
N ILE A 19 12.63 -10.46 -33.78
CA ILE A 19 11.44 -10.79 -32.98
C ILE A 19 10.99 -9.60 -32.09
N CYS A 20 11.93 -8.80 -31.56
CA CYS A 20 11.60 -7.58 -30.82
C CYS A 20 11.04 -6.46 -31.72
N ALA A 21 11.49 -6.34 -32.97
CA ALA A 21 10.98 -5.34 -33.91
C ALA A 21 9.57 -5.69 -34.42
N ALA A 22 9.26 -6.98 -34.60
CA ALA A 22 7.92 -7.43 -35.00
C ALA A 22 6.87 -7.28 -33.87
N GLY A 23 7.29 -7.39 -32.60
CA GLY A 23 6.41 -7.11 -31.45
C GLY A 23 6.01 -5.63 -31.31
N PHE A 24 6.79 -4.71 -31.89
CA PHE A 24 6.54 -3.27 -31.81
C PHE A 24 5.52 -2.78 -32.86
N LEU A 25 5.36 -3.48 -33.98
CA LEU A 25 4.40 -3.12 -35.03
C LEU A 25 3.01 -3.76 -34.84
N ALA A 26 2.89 -4.80 -34.01
CA ALA A 26 1.61 -5.44 -33.66
C ALA A 26 1.06 -5.03 -32.28
N GLY A 27 1.85 -4.35 -31.45
CA GLY A 27 1.51 -4.05 -30.03
C GLY A 27 1.20 -2.58 -29.71
N GLY A 28 0.93 -1.76 -30.72
CA GLY A 28 0.92 -0.30 -30.59
C GLY A 28 -0.42 0.34 -30.25
N TRP A 29 -0.98 0.07 -29.08
CA TRP A 29 -1.66 1.12 -28.29
C TRP A 29 -1.66 0.70 -26.83
N VAL A 30 -0.53 0.89 -26.15
CA VAL A 30 -0.58 1.11 -24.70
C VAL A 30 -1.27 2.46 -24.54
N GLY A 31 -2.60 2.45 -24.42
CA GLY A 31 -3.38 3.64 -24.09
C GLY A 31 -2.83 4.26 -22.80
N PRO A 32 -3.09 5.56 -22.55
CA PRO A 32 -2.68 6.17 -21.29
C PRO A 32 -3.20 5.29 -20.17
N ALA A 33 -2.28 4.70 -19.40
CA ALA A 33 -2.65 3.94 -18.22
C ALA A 33 -3.40 4.92 -17.32
N TYR A 34 -4.73 4.82 -17.32
CA TYR A 34 -5.57 5.61 -16.45
C TYR A 34 -5.14 5.23 -15.04
N ALA A 35 -4.38 6.11 -14.40
CA ALA A 35 -3.87 5.87 -13.06
C ALA A 35 -5.11 5.69 -12.19
N ALA A 36 -5.34 4.45 -11.74
CA ALA A 36 -6.45 4.17 -10.85
C ALA A 36 -6.37 5.13 -9.66
N PRO A 37 -7.49 5.71 -9.21
CA PRO A 37 -7.49 6.64 -8.11
C PRO A 37 -6.79 6.01 -6.90
N LYS A 38 -5.80 6.72 -6.34
CA LYS A 38 -5.00 6.21 -5.23
C LYS A 38 -5.91 6.11 -4.00
N LYS A 39 -6.20 4.89 -3.57
CA LYS A 39 -6.92 4.63 -2.33
C LYS A 39 -5.99 4.87 -1.14
N HIS A 40 -6.35 5.80 -0.27
CA HIS A 40 -5.66 6.11 0.97
C HIS A 40 -6.23 5.26 2.10
N ILE A 41 -5.39 4.43 2.72
CA ILE A 41 -5.79 3.58 3.84
C ILE A 41 -5.22 4.15 5.14
N ILE A 42 -6.09 4.58 6.05
CA ILE A 42 -5.70 5.03 7.39
C ILE A 42 -5.74 3.83 8.34
N LYS A 43 -4.57 3.38 8.80
CA LYS A 43 -4.43 2.29 9.77
C LYS A 43 -4.51 2.87 11.17
N PHE A 44 -5.56 2.55 11.90
CA PHE A 44 -5.86 3.16 13.19
C PHE A 44 -5.89 2.11 14.31
N SER A 45 -5.10 2.29 15.36
CA SER A 45 -5.06 1.36 16.50
C SER A 45 -5.80 1.89 17.72
N THR A 46 -6.44 1.03 18.50
CA THR A 46 -7.08 1.47 19.76
C THR A 46 -7.05 0.37 20.81
N LEU A 47 -7.00 0.78 22.08
CA LEU A 47 -7.19 -0.13 23.21
C LEU A 47 -8.66 -0.51 23.41
N ALA A 48 -9.60 0.28 22.87
CA ALA A 48 -11.02 -0.04 22.94
C ALA A 48 -11.31 -1.37 22.24
N PRO A 49 -12.04 -2.31 22.89
CA PRO A 49 -12.36 -3.60 22.29
C PRO A 49 -13.44 -3.45 21.20
N GLU A 50 -13.55 -4.47 20.34
CA GLU A 50 -14.67 -4.58 19.40
C GLU A 50 -16.01 -4.60 20.13
N GLY A 51 -17.03 -4.02 19.49
CA GLY A 51 -18.38 -3.89 20.05
C GLY A 51 -18.53 -2.83 21.13
N SER A 52 -17.46 -2.16 21.55
CA SER A 52 -17.56 -0.99 22.43
C SER A 52 -18.27 0.19 21.74
N SER A 53 -18.87 1.08 22.54
CA SER A 53 -19.50 2.31 22.04
C SER A 53 -18.53 3.15 21.19
N TRP A 54 -17.29 3.33 21.67
CA TRP A 54 -16.24 4.01 20.93
C TRP A 54 -15.97 3.39 19.55
N MET A 55 -15.90 2.06 19.46
CA MET A 55 -15.70 1.39 18.18
C MET A 55 -16.90 1.52 17.25
N ASN A 56 -18.12 1.54 17.79
CA ASN A 56 -19.33 1.77 16.99
C ASN A 56 -19.31 3.17 16.35
N GLU A 57 -19.00 4.20 17.12
CA GLU A 57 -18.88 5.58 16.61
C GLU A 57 -17.74 5.72 15.59
N MET A 58 -16.59 5.11 15.85
CA MET A 58 -15.47 5.14 14.91
C MET A 58 -15.79 4.43 13.59
N ARG A 59 -16.58 3.35 13.63
CA ARG A 59 -17.06 2.66 12.43
C ARG A 59 -18.07 3.51 11.65
N LEU A 60 -18.93 4.25 12.35
CA LEU A 60 -19.83 5.22 11.73
C LEU A 60 -19.03 6.31 11.01
N LEU A 61 -18.07 6.94 11.70
CA LEU A 61 -17.17 7.93 11.11
C LEU A 61 -16.43 7.38 9.88
N ALA A 62 -15.94 6.15 9.96
CA ALA A 62 -15.25 5.51 8.84
C ALA A 62 -16.17 5.28 7.64
N LYS A 63 -17.44 4.94 7.88
CA LYS A 63 -18.45 4.79 6.83
C LYS A 63 -18.74 6.14 6.16
N GLU A 64 -19.03 7.17 6.96
CA GLU A 64 -19.29 8.52 6.47
C GLU A 64 -18.11 9.10 5.69
N THR A 65 -16.88 8.93 6.20
CA THR A 65 -15.68 9.41 5.51
C THR A 65 -15.46 8.67 4.19
N LYS A 66 -15.72 7.36 4.15
CA LYS A 66 -15.62 6.57 2.93
C LYS A 66 -16.64 7.04 1.88
N GLU A 67 -17.87 7.31 2.30
CA GLU A 67 -18.93 7.82 1.41
C GLU A 67 -18.59 9.23 0.90
N ALA A 68 -18.21 10.14 1.80
CA ALA A 68 -17.84 11.52 1.47
C ALA A 68 -16.61 11.64 0.55
N THR A 69 -15.73 10.64 0.56
CA THR A 69 -14.53 10.60 -0.29
C THR A 69 -14.68 9.70 -1.51
N GLU A 70 -15.89 9.23 -1.83
CA GLU A 70 -16.16 8.30 -2.93
C GLU A 70 -15.28 7.03 -2.87
N GLY A 71 -14.96 6.59 -1.65
CA GLY A 71 -14.10 5.43 -1.39
C GLY A 71 -12.60 5.68 -1.57
N ASN A 72 -12.17 6.93 -1.80
CA ASN A 72 -10.75 7.28 -1.87
C ASN A 72 -10.05 7.20 -0.51
N LEU A 73 -10.77 7.36 0.60
CA LEU A 73 -10.23 7.24 1.95
C LEU A 73 -10.95 6.11 2.70
N VAL A 74 -10.18 5.17 3.25
CA VAL A 74 -10.70 4.02 3.99
C VAL A 74 -9.95 3.86 5.30
N PHE A 75 -10.68 3.68 6.40
CA PHE A 75 -10.07 3.31 7.69
C PHE A 75 -9.95 1.81 7.84
N LYS A 76 -8.82 1.36 8.40
CA LYS A 76 -8.59 0.01 8.88
C LYS A 76 -8.31 0.06 10.37
N PHE A 77 -9.25 -0.43 11.17
CA PHE A 77 -9.13 -0.43 12.63
C PHE A 77 -8.44 -1.68 13.16
N TYR A 78 -7.63 -1.49 14.20
CA TYR A 78 -6.93 -2.50 14.98
C TYR A 78 -7.36 -2.34 16.45
N PRO A 79 -8.48 -2.96 16.85
CA PRO A 79 -9.10 -2.82 18.17
C PRO A 79 -8.35 -3.62 19.25
N GLY A 80 -8.68 -3.36 20.52
CA GLY A 80 -8.30 -4.22 21.64
C GLY A 80 -6.80 -4.38 21.87
N GLY A 81 -5.98 -3.41 21.44
CA GLY A 81 -4.53 -3.44 21.67
C GLY A 81 -3.77 -4.50 20.86
N VAL A 82 -4.36 -5.05 19.77
CA VAL A 82 -3.66 -6.04 18.92
C VAL A 82 -2.38 -5.50 18.26
N SER A 83 -2.20 -4.18 18.23
CA SER A 83 -0.98 -3.53 17.74
C SER A 83 0.09 -3.34 18.83
N GLY A 84 -0.08 -3.85 20.04
CA GLY A 84 0.82 -3.62 21.18
C GLY A 84 0.34 -2.49 22.09
N ASP A 85 1.18 -2.12 23.05
CA ASP A 85 0.91 -1.03 23.98
C ASP A 85 1.03 0.35 23.30
N GLU A 86 0.75 1.42 24.04
CA GLU A 86 0.76 2.79 23.51
C GLU A 86 2.14 3.20 22.97
N LYS A 87 3.24 2.76 23.59
CA LYS A 87 4.60 3.09 23.15
C LYS A 87 4.94 2.38 21.84
N ASP A 88 4.55 1.12 21.71
CA ASP A 88 4.67 0.36 20.47
C ASP A 88 3.87 0.99 19.34
N VAL A 89 2.65 1.43 19.61
CA VAL A 89 1.79 2.11 18.65
C VAL A 89 2.41 3.44 18.20
N ILE A 90 2.91 4.26 19.12
CA ILE A 90 3.61 5.52 18.80
C ILE A 90 4.83 5.25 17.93
N ARG A 91 5.65 4.24 18.26
CA ARG A 91 6.80 3.84 17.45
C ARG A 91 6.38 3.41 16.04
N LYS A 92 5.30 2.63 15.92
CA LYS A 92 4.72 2.22 14.62
C LYS A 92 4.17 3.41 13.84
N MET A 93 3.64 4.44 14.50
CA MET A 93 3.23 5.68 13.86
C MET A 93 4.43 6.47 13.33
N ARG A 94 5.52 6.59 14.10
CA ARG A 94 6.76 7.30 13.69
C ARG A 94 7.38 6.72 12.41
N ILE A 95 7.29 5.40 12.21
CA ILE A 95 7.81 4.73 11.01
C ILE A 95 6.77 4.58 9.88
N GLY A 96 5.56 5.14 10.04
CA GLY A 96 4.48 5.08 9.04
C GLY A 96 3.79 3.72 8.90
N GLN A 97 3.98 2.80 9.84
CA GLN A 97 3.27 1.52 9.85
C GLN A 97 1.79 1.69 10.28
N LEU A 98 1.54 2.64 11.19
CA LEU A 98 0.23 3.11 11.61
C LEU A 98 0.08 4.60 11.28
N HIS A 99 -1.14 5.07 11.08
CA HIS A 99 -1.44 6.46 10.73
C HIS A 99 -2.13 7.22 11.88
N GLY A 100 -2.74 6.51 12.83
CA GLY A 100 -3.38 7.09 13.99
C GLY A 100 -3.65 6.06 15.07
N ALA A 101 -4.00 6.53 16.27
CA ALA A 101 -4.46 5.67 17.34
C ALA A 101 -5.28 6.42 18.39
N GLY A 102 -6.08 5.67 19.15
CA GLY A 102 -6.70 6.15 20.39
C GLY A 102 -5.71 5.98 21.54
N PHE A 103 -5.45 7.07 22.25
CA PHE A 103 -4.52 7.12 23.38
C PHE A 103 -5.25 7.50 24.67
N THR A 104 -4.77 6.96 25.78
CA THR A 104 -5.02 7.45 27.12
C THR A 104 -4.13 8.67 27.42
N GLY A 105 -4.26 9.25 28.61
CA GLY A 105 -3.37 10.33 29.04
C GLY A 105 -1.89 9.93 29.09
N VAL A 106 -1.59 8.65 29.31
CA VAL A 106 -0.19 8.15 29.37
C VAL A 106 0.45 8.22 27.98
N GLY A 107 -0.21 7.64 26.96
CA GLY A 107 0.27 7.69 25.59
C GLY A 107 0.38 9.11 25.04
N LEU A 108 -0.53 10.02 25.44
CA LEU A 108 -0.44 11.42 25.03
C LEU A 108 0.80 12.12 25.60
N GLY A 109 1.18 11.83 26.85
CA GLY A 109 2.40 12.35 27.47
C GLY A 109 3.69 11.86 26.81
N GLU A 110 3.67 10.71 26.15
CA GLU A 110 4.82 10.22 25.36
C GLU A 110 4.95 10.90 23.98
N ILE A 111 3.87 11.51 23.47
CA ILE A 111 3.85 12.25 22.19
C ILE A 111 4.28 13.70 22.39
N LEU A 112 3.81 14.33 23.46
CA LEU A 112 4.08 15.72 23.83
C LEU A 112 4.85 15.75 25.17
N PRO A 113 6.17 15.51 25.16
CA PRO A 113 6.99 15.55 26.36
C PRO A 113 7.07 16.95 26.98
#